data_AF-A0AAV1Z8P8-F1
#
_entry.id   AF-A0AAV1Z8P8-F1
#
_cell.length_a   1.000
_cell.length_b   1.000
_cell.length_c   1.000
_cell.angle_alpha   90.00
_cell.angle_beta   90.00
_cell.angle_gamma   90.00
#
_symmetry.space_group_name_H-M   'P 1'
#
loop_
_entity.id
_entity.type
_entity.pdbx_description
1 polymer ?
#
loop_
_entity_poly.entity_id
_entity_poly.type
_entity_poly.pdbx_seq_one_letter_code
_entity_poly.pdbx_strand_id
1 'polypeptide(L)'
;MTLETQKDDSECAYLVHEESLPAGTAYKPPSQTTKDVSRLYKPEEEEDGPTLHSIAKFHEHLLEQAGFGAFHLLVLLMAGLGLTADAVELFAVGYILPSAEHELCMEEYQKGWLGTISFIGMMTGALIWGIMGDRVGRRRTLLTALACNGIFGVIAAFMPTYSLLMLTRFCSSVGIGGSLPIVFTYYSEFLLRKNRGRHLSFLLVFWALGGLFVAVLAWGIIPRSGATIMDTKRLQFGRWRKFLLICSIPAIVSAIGVSFLPESPRFLLEMGRNSEAIYVYKQIFSWNHSVKSGEEYQLTELEVPGKRPTVHVSIPSNRGILREMLRSLEGCWNNISGVFSSPHTNLTLLLLVVWTTMSFGFYGISIWLHEYTKVIEDNNFVSRTVKQANLVFEDKVFNSTIENMHFTNLTFTNVRFVQILINHCTFYNCSFTNCTFRNIRTSRTYFRNCEFHHTEFLDTDLYSYKFQSCSLYSSYFFNIKGGCDIDFDVNFKLSELFYENLFAQLAILPGALISSFILDRIGRIRTLGKVKEFPWCLRV
;
A
#
# COMPACT_ATOMS: atom_id res chain seq x y z
N MET A 1 75.61 27.55 -1.14
CA MET A 1 76.05 28.80 -0.51
C MET A 1 75.21 28.96 0.75
N THR A 2 75.87 28.84 1.91
CA THR A 2 75.46 29.25 3.27
C THR A 2 74.19 28.61 3.88
N LEU A 3 74.29 27.57 4.72
CA LEU A 3 74.65 27.53 6.18
C LEU A 3 73.42 27.90 7.05
N GLU A 4 72.80 26.97 7.80
CA GLU A 4 73.12 26.46 9.17
C GLU A 4 71.94 26.86 10.09
N THR A 5 71.47 26.17 11.15
CA THR A 5 71.95 25.04 11.97
C THR A 5 70.83 24.60 12.96
N GLN A 6 70.84 23.30 13.34
CA GLN A 6 70.56 22.71 14.69
C GLN A 6 69.11 22.78 15.29
N LYS A 7 68.56 21.76 15.98
CA LYS A 7 69.13 20.59 16.70
C LYS A 7 68.00 19.62 17.17
N ASP A 8 68.28 18.30 17.13
CA ASP A 8 67.89 17.16 18.03
C ASP A 8 66.40 16.87 18.35
N ASP A 9 65.88 15.63 18.48
CA ASP A 9 66.45 14.31 18.82
C ASP A 9 65.60 13.10 18.35
N SER A 10 66.30 11.99 18.03
CA SER A 10 65.97 10.55 18.14
C SER A 10 64.88 9.84 17.29
N GLU A 11 65.33 9.36 16.12
CA GLU A 11 65.28 7.98 15.55
C GLU A 11 64.86 6.80 16.46
N CYS A 12 64.51 5.59 16.00
CA CYS A 12 63.98 5.01 14.74
C CYS A 12 63.74 3.51 15.00
N ALA A 13 62.90 2.91 14.15
CA ALA A 13 62.50 1.51 14.11
C ALA A 13 63.66 0.51 13.88
N TYR A 14 63.48 -0.74 14.32
CA TYR A 14 64.19 -1.90 13.74
C TYR A 14 63.30 -3.14 13.57
N LEU A 15 63.49 -3.74 12.40
CA LEU A 15 62.89 -4.94 11.82
C LEU A 15 63.38 -6.23 12.51
N VAL A 16 62.51 -7.24 12.58
CA VAL A 16 62.79 -8.58 13.13
C VAL A 16 63.19 -9.54 12.00
N HIS A 17 64.32 -10.23 12.20
CA HIS A 17 64.81 -11.33 11.37
C HIS A 17 64.23 -12.67 11.83
N GLU A 18 63.82 -13.51 10.88
CA GLU A 18 63.50 -14.94 11.04
C GLU A 18 64.76 -15.77 11.31
N GLU A 19 64.71 -16.69 12.27
CA GLU A 19 65.62 -17.83 12.34
C GLU A 19 64.92 -19.09 12.88
N SER A 20 65.39 -20.22 12.37
CA SER A 20 64.76 -21.54 12.22
C SER A 20 64.71 -22.43 13.47
N LEU A 21 63.67 -23.27 13.51
CA LEU A 21 63.44 -24.40 14.44
C LEU A 21 64.55 -25.47 14.42
N PRO A 22 64.70 -26.22 15.54
CA PRO A 22 64.86 -27.67 15.46
C PRO A 22 63.77 -28.43 16.21
N ALA A 23 63.35 -29.53 15.60
CA ALA A 23 62.41 -30.51 16.12
C ALA A 23 63.08 -31.54 17.06
N GLY A 24 62.34 -32.01 18.06
CA GLY A 24 62.55 -33.32 18.66
C GLY A 24 62.79 -33.32 20.17
N THR A 25 61.76 -33.68 20.95
CA THR A 25 61.74 -34.92 21.75
C THR A 25 60.44 -34.99 22.57
N ALA A 26 59.82 -36.17 22.55
CA ALA A 26 58.58 -36.48 23.22
C ALA A 26 58.80 -36.72 24.71
N TYR A 27 57.98 -36.11 25.57
CA TYR A 27 57.83 -36.53 26.97
C TYR A 27 56.33 -36.59 27.32
N LYS A 28 55.85 -37.78 27.66
CA LYS A 28 54.52 -38.03 28.25
C LYS A 28 54.66 -38.15 29.78
N PRO A 29 53.61 -37.82 30.56
CA PRO A 29 53.71 -37.26 31.91
C PRO A 29 53.66 -38.32 33.01
N PRO A 30 53.95 -37.96 34.28
CA PRO A 30 53.32 -38.58 35.43
C PRO A 30 52.19 -37.70 35.97
N SER A 31 51.13 -38.40 36.34
CA SER A 31 49.86 -37.95 36.87
C SER A 31 49.95 -37.46 38.33
N GLN A 32 48.99 -36.59 38.64
CA GLN A 32 48.30 -36.41 39.93
C GLN A 32 48.77 -35.33 40.92
N THR A 33 48.00 -34.23 40.85
CA THR A 33 47.22 -33.57 41.93
C THR A 33 47.94 -32.97 43.13
N THR A 34 47.82 -31.64 43.25
CA THR A 34 47.15 -30.90 44.35
C THR A 34 47.26 -29.40 44.02
N LYS A 35 46.21 -28.79 43.46
CA LYS A 35 45.19 -28.01 44.20
C LYS A 35 45.78 -27.25 45.39
N ASP A 36 46.42 -26.12 45.12
CA ASP A 36 46.29 -24.85 45.85
C ASP A 36 47.32 -23.89 45.25
N VAL A 37 46.91 -22.66 44.91
CA VAL A 37 47.70 -21.43 44.57
C VAL A 37 47.00 -20.57 43.48
N SER A 38 45.99 -21.06 42.76
CA SER A 38 45.28 -20.24 41.75
C SER A 38 44.12 -19.36 42.29
N ARG A 39 44.20 -18.88 43.53
CA ARG A 39 43.24 -17.93 44.12
C ARG A 39 43.91 -16.60 44.45
N LEU A 40 44.45 -15.91 43.45
CA LEU A 40 44.79 -14.47 43.54
C LEU A 40 45.19 -13.92 42.17
N TYR A 41 44.31 -14.05 41.17
CA TYR A 41 44.26 -13.14 40.03
C TYR A 41 42.88 -13.32 39.38
N LYS A 42 41.96 -12.39 39.67
CA LYS A 42 40.72 -12.23 38.91
C LYS A 42 41.13 -11.44 37.66
N PRO A 43 41.04 -11.98 36.43
CA PRO A 43 41.12 -11.13 35.25
C PRO A 43 39.95 -10.15 35.34
N GLU A 44 40.21 -8.87 35.06
CA GLU A 44 39.18 -7.86 34.85
C GLU A 44 38.16 -8.43 33.85
N GLU A 45 36.88 -8.31 34.20
CA GLU A 45 35.77 -8.64 33.32
C GLU A 45 35.95 -7.80 32.04
N GLU A 46 36.18 -8.48 30.90
CA GLU A 46 35.96 -7.87 29.59
C GLU A 46 34.56 -7.26 29.60
N GLU A 47 34.48 -5.93 29.49
CA GLU A 47 33.22 -5.22 29.31
C GLU A 47 32.52 -5.79 28.07
N ASP A 48 31.53 -6.66 28.32
CA ASP A 48 30.54 -7.04 27.33
C ASP A 48 30.00 -5.74 26.72
N GLY A 49 30.23 -5.56 25.42
CA GLY A 49 29.71 -4.41 24.68
C GLY A 49 28.22 -4.21 24.93
N PRO A 50 27.67 -3.00 24.72
CA PRO A 50 26.28 -2.66 25.02
C PRO A 50 25.32 -3.76 24.57
N THR A 51 24.71 -4.45 25.54
CA THR A 51 23.59 -5.35 25.27
C THR A 51 22.45 -4.52 24.66
N LEU A 52 21.73 -5.04 23.67
CA LEU A 52 20.62 -4.33 22.99
C LEU A 52 19.60 -3.73 23.99
N HIS A 53 19.48 -4.37 25.17
CA HIS A 53 18.66 -3.93 26.29
C HIS A 53 19.14 -2.63 26.96
N SER A 54 20.45 -2.39 27.07
CA SER A 54 20.99 -1.15 27.64
C SER A 54 20.69 0.06 26.75
N ILE A 55 20.85 -0.11 25.43
CA ILE A 55 20.52 0.91 24.42
C ILE A 55 19.03 1.25 24.46
N ALA A 56 18.16 0.23 24.56
CA ALA A 56 16.72 0.44 24.63
C ALA A 56 16.30 1.25 25.89
N LYS A 57 16.88 0.94 27.06
CA LYS A 57 16.64 1.71 28.29
C LYS A 57 17.16 3.14 28.18
N PHE A 58 18.35 3.32 27.62
CA PHE A 58 18.94 4.64 27.40
C PHE A 58 18.05 5.49 26.48
N HIS A 59 17.60 4.91 25.37
CA HIS A 59 16.67 5.55 24.44
C HIS A 59 15.35 5.98 25.13
N GLU A 60 14.77 5.12 25.98
CA GLU A 60 13.54 5.45 26.73
C GLU A 60 13.77 6.61 27.71
N HIS A 61 14.91 6.66 28.42
CA HIS A 61 15.22 7.74 29.35
C HIS A 61 15.38 9.10 28.65
N LEU A 62 16.07 9.13 27.50
CA LEU A 62 16.23 10.37 26.72
C LEU A 62 14.89 10.87 26.17
N LEU A 63 14.01 9.97 25.72
CA LEU A 63 12.66 10.37 25.29
C LEU A 63 11.82 10.90 26.45
N GLU A 64 11.97 10.33 27.65
CA GLU A 64 11.28 10.82 28.85
C GLU A 64 11.70 12.25 29.22
N GLN A 65 13.00 12.56 29.13
CA GLN A 65 13.51 13.92 29.28
C GLN A 65 13.04 14.85 28.14
N ALA A 66 12.99 14.36 26.90
CA ALA A 66 12.56 15.13 25.73
C ALA A 66 11.08 15.58 25.80
N GLY A 67 10.27 14.91 26.62
CA GLY A 67 8.85 15.20 26.80
C GLY A 67 8.02 14.92 25.53
N PHE A 68 6.71 15.16 25.62
CA PHE A 68 5.79 15.07 24.48
C PHE A 68 5.28 16.48 24.12
N GLY A 69 5.27 16.83 22.84
CA GLY A 69 4.92 18.17 22.39
C GLY A 69 4.68 18.28 20.87
N ALA A 70 4.86 19.49 20.32
CA ALA A 70 4.52 19.83 18.94
C ALA A 70 5.26 18.98 17.90
N PHE A 71 6.51 18.57 18.18
CA PHE A 71 7.27 17.69 17.30
C PHE A 71 6.55 16.38 17.02
N HIS A 72 6.06 15.73 18.08
CA HIS A 72 5.37 14.44 17.96
C HIS A 72 4.06 14.56 17.19
N LEU A 73 3.35 15.68 17.33
CA LEU A 73 2.14 15.96 16.57
C LEU A 73 2.46 16.19 15.08
N LEU A 74 3.57 16.87 14.76
CA LEU A 74 4.02 17.02 13.37
C LEU A 74 4.38 15.67 12.75
N VAL A 75 5.16 14.84 13.47
CA VAL A 75 5.49 13.48 12.98
C VAL A 75 4.22 12.67 12.78
N LEU A 76 3.27 12.71 13.73
CA LEU A 76 1.96 12.06 13.59
C LEU A 76 1.21 12.54 12.35
N LEU A 77 1.18 13.86 12.08
CA LEU A 77 0.49 14.43 10.93
C LEU A 77 1.14 13.97 9.61
N MET A 78 2.47 14.03 9.50
CA MET A 78 3.17 13.67 8.26
C MET A 78 3.16 12.16 7.99
N ALA A 79 3.38 11.35 9.03
CA ALA A 79 3.28 9.90 8.98
C ALA A 79 1.82 9.47 8.70
N GLY A 80 0.85 10.15 9.33
CA GLY A 80 -0.58 9.97 9.12
C GLY A 80 -0.99 10.30 7.69
N LEU A 81 -0.54 11.41 7.11
CA LEU A 81 -0.77 11.75 5.71
C LEU A 81 -0.21 10.69 4.75
N GLY A 82 0.91 10.05 5.10
CA GLY A 82 1.44 8.91 4.35
C GLY A 82 0.49 7.72 4.39
N LEU A 83 -0.04 7.38 5.57
CA LEU A 83 -1.04 6.33 5.74
C LEU A 83 -2.37 6.65 5.04
N THR A 84 -2.78 7.92 5.03
CA THR A 84 -3.92 8.41 4.25
C THR A 84 -3.67 8.20 2.76
N ALA A 85 -2.49 8.53 2.25
CA ALA A 85 -2.14 8.35 0.85
C ALA A 85 -2.20 6.87 0.43
N ASP A 86 -1.67 5.98 1.27
CA ASP A 86 -1.69 4.53 1.05
C ASP A 86 -3.12 3.99 0.99
N ALA A 87 -3.99 4.43 1.92
CA ALA A 87 -5.41 4.08 1.91
C ALA A 87 -6.12 4.61 0.65
N VAL A 88 -5.84 5.84 0.24
CA VAL A 88 -6.44 6.46 -0.94
C VAL A 88 -6.12 5.68 -2.21
N GLU A 89 -4.86 5.36 -2.46
CA GLU A 89 -4.47 4.59 -3.66
C GLU A 89 -5.04 3.16 -3.65
N LEU A 90 -5.07 2.50 -2.48
CA LEU A 90 -5.65 1.16 -2.36
C LEU A 90 -7.16 1.15 -2.69
N PHE A 91 -7.92 2.10 -2.15
CA PHE A 91 -9.37 2.16 -2.35
C PHE A 91 -9.79 2.84 -3.66
N ALA A 92 -8.93 3.67 -4.28
CA ALA A 92 -9.22 4.33 -5.54
C ALA A 92 -9.54 3.35 -6.68
N VAL A 93 -8.92 2.16 -6.67
CA VAL A 93 -9.09 1.13 -7.71
C VAL A 93 -10.56 0.72 -7.87
N GLY A 94 -11.30 0.57 -6.76
CA GLY A 94 -12.71 0.17 -6.79
C GLY A 94 -13.60 1.20 -7.49
N TYR A 95 -13.27 2.49 -7.39
CA TYR A 95 -14.07 3.57 -7.99
C TYR A 95 -13.75 3.83 -9.47
N ILE A 96 -12.49 3.64 -9.88
CA ILE A 96 -12.10 3.85 -11.29
C ILE A 96 -12.56 2.73 -12.20
N LEU A 97 -12.80 1.53 -11.66
CA LEU A 97 -12.98 0.30 -12.44
C LEU A 97 -14.06 0.40 -13.53
N PRO A 98 -15.28 0.93 -13.27
CA PRO A 98 -16.32 1.00 -14.31
C PRO A 98 -16.01 2.01 -15.42
N SER A 99 -15.36 3.12 -15.06
CA SER A 99 -14.95 4.12 -16.06
C SER A 99 -13.76 3.64 -16.89
N ALA A 100 -12.82 2.94 -16.25
CA ALA A 100 -11.65 2.39 -16.90
C ALA A 100 -12.02 1.22 -17.83
N GLU A 101 -13.01 0.40 -17.47
CA GLU A 101 -13.55 -0.67 -18.32
C GLU A 101 -13.99 -0.16 -19.69
N HIS A 102 -14.83 0.89 -19.69
CA HIS A 102 -15.38 1.46 -20.92
C HIS A 102 -14.30 2.12 -21.80
N GLU A 103 -13.30 2.77 -21.20
CA GLU A 103 -12.23 3.46 -21.95
C GLU A 103 -11.14 2.51 -22.45
N LEU A 104 -10.74 1.53 -21.65
CA LEU A 104 -9.59 0.65 -21.91
C LEU A 104 -9.96 -0.72 -22.47
N CYS A 105 -11.24 -0.98 -22.74
CA CYS A 105 -11.70 -2.27 -23.25
C CYS A 105 -11.33 -3.44 -22.34
N MET A 106 -11.74 -3.38 -21.06
CA MET A 106 -11.40 -4.45 -20.12
C MET A 106 -12.40 -5.60 -20.16
N GLU A 107 -11.89 -6.81 -20.29
CA GLU A 107 -12.67 -8.04 -20.11
C GLU A 107 -12.98 -8.28 -18.62
N GLU A 108 -13.99 -9.10 -18.32
CA GLU A 108 -14.42 -9.35 -16.94
C GLU A 108 -13.30 -9.93 -16.05
N TYR A 109 -12.48 -10.85 -16.57
CA TYR A 109 -11.36 -11.41 -15.80
C TYR A 109 -10.26 -10.38 -15.51
N GLN A 110 -10.07 -9.40 -16.40
CA GLN A 110 -9.07 -8.34 -16.26
C GLN A 110 -9.40 -7.40 -15.10
N LYS A 111 -10.69 -7.18 -14.85
CA LYS A 111 -11.17 -6.37 -13.72
C LYS A 111 -10.68 -6.93 -12.38
N GLY A 112 -10.80 -8.24 -12.18
CA GLY A 112 -10.34 -8.92 -10.97
C GLY A 112 -8.82 -8.85 -10.80
N TRP A 113 -8.06 -9.01 -11.88
CA TRP A 113 -6.60 -8.91 -11.85
C TRP A 113 -6.10 -7.52 -11.47
N LEU A 114 -6.79 -6.45 -11.88
CA LEU A 114 -6.42 -5.08 -11.53
C LEU A 114 -6.48 -4.80 -10.01
N GLY A 115 -7.40 -5.44 -9.28
CA GLY A 115 -7.42 -5.41 -7.81
C GLY A 115 -6.30 -6.27 -7.22
N THR A 116 -6.18 -7.52 -7.68
CA THR A 116 -5.23 -8.51 -7.15
C THR A 116 -3.76 -8.08 -7.31
N ILE A 117 -3.41 -7.43 -8.42
CA ILE A 117 -2.04 -6.98 -8.68
C ILE A 117 -1.55 -5.98 -7.63
N SER A 118 -2.46 -5.21 -7.03
CA SER A 118 -2.13 -4.25 -5.97
C SER A 118 -1.67 -4.97 -4.70
N PHE A 119 -2.33 -6.07 -4.32
CA PHE A 119 -1.91 -6.89 -3.18
C PHE A 119 -0.59 -7.63 -3.44
N ILE A 120 -0.37 -8.14 -4.65
CA ILE A 120 0.92 -8.75 -5.05
C ILE A 120 2.05 -7.70 -4.98
N GLY A 121 1.77 -6.48 -5.42
CA GLY A 121 2.67 -5.34 -5.31
C GLY A 121 3.01 -5.02 -3.86
N MET A 122 2.01 -4.93 -2.97
CA MET A 122 2.22 -4.70 -1.55
C MET A 122 3.10 -5.77 -0.89
N MET A 123 2.86 -7.05 -1.21
CA MET A 123 3.68 -8.16 -0.72
C MET A 123 5.14 -8.02 -1.14
N THR A 124 5.37 -7.69 -2.42
CA THR A 124 6.72 -7.53 -2.97
C THR A 124 7.41 -6.29 -2.39
N GLY A 125 6.67 -5.19 -2.23
CA GLY A 125 7.13 -3.95 -1.61
C GLY A 125 7.53 -4.11 -0.16
N ALA A 126 6.74 -4.84 0.63
CA ALA A 126 7.05 -5.10 2.04
C ALA A 126 8.41 -5.81 2.20
N LEU A 127 8.75 -6.73 1.29
CA LEU A 127 10.05 -7.42 1.31
C LEU A 127 11.20 -6.47 0.93
N ILE A 128 11.06 -5.71 -0.16
CA ILE A 128 12.13 -4.84 -0.66
C ILE A 128 12.40 -3.70 0.33
N TRP A 129 11.37 -2.96 0.74
CA TRP A 129 11.52 -1.81 1.64
C TRP A 129 11.73 -2.24 3.09
N GLY A 130 11.27 -3.43 3.52
CA GLY A 130 11.61 -3.98 4.82
C GLY A 130 13.13 -4.09 5.01
N ILE A 131 13.82 -4.69 4.04
CA ILE A 131 15.29 -4.83 4.05
C ILE A 131 15.96 -3.45 4.00
N MET A 132 15.47 -2.54 3.16
CA MET A 132 16.02 -1.19 3.06
C MET A 132 15.84 -0.40 4.37
N GLY A 133 14.71 -0.60 5.05
CA GLY A 133 14.38 0.06 6.31
C GLY A 133 15.39 -0.25 7.42
N ASP A 134 15.87 -1.48 7.47
CA ASP A 134 16.85 -1.91 8.47
C ASP A 134 18.28 -1.48 8.13
N ARG A 135 18.62 -1.23 6.85
CA ARG A 135 19.98 -0.84 6.43
C ARG A 135 20.18 0.65 6.24
N VAL A 136 19.25 1.31 5.55
CA VAL A 136 19.38 2.70 5.09
C VAL A 136 18.82 3.68 6.11
N GLY A 137 17.88 3.24 6.94
CA GLY A 137 17.16 4.06 7.92
C GLY A 137 15.67 4.14 7.64
N ARG A 138 14.90 4.52 8.65
CA ARG A 138 13.43 4.54 8.60
C ARG A 138 12.92 5.69 7.72
N ARG A 139 13.43 6.91 7.91
CA ARG A 139 13.02 8.11 7.15
C ARG A 139 13.34 7.98 5.67
N ARG A 140 14.59 7.61 5.32
CA ARG A 140 15.00 7.48 3.91
C ARG A 140 14.17 6.42 3.19
N THR A 141 13.93 5.30 3.85
CA THR A 141 13.14 4.22 3.28
C THR A 141 11.67 4.63 3.11
N LEU A 142 11.08 5.29 4.13
CA LEU A 142 9.73 5.84 4.03
C LEU A 142 9.60 6.86 2.88
N LEU A 143 10.57 7.76 2.74
CA LEU A 143 10.60 8.75 1.67
C LEU A 143 10.62 8.09 0.28
N THR A 144 11.47 7.08 0.07
CA THR A 144 11.52 6.36 -1.21
C THR A 144 10.26 5.57 -1.50
N ALA A 145 9.61 4.99 -0.48
CA ALA A 145 8.36 4.27 -0.63
C ALA A 145 7.21 5.20 -1.03
N LEU A 146 7.06 6.32 -0.32
CA LEU A 146 6.04 7.34 -0.61
C LEU A 146 6.27 8.01 -1.96
N ALA A 147 7.53 8.28 -2.33
CA ALA A 147 7.86 8.82 -3.64
C ALA A 147 7.52 7.82 -4.76
N CYS A 148 7.81 6.53 -4.56
CA CYS A 148 7.40 5.47 -5.50
C CYS A 148 5.88 5.47 -5.68
N ASN A 149 5.13 5.46 -4.57
CA ASN A 149 3.66 5.49 -4.61
C ASN A 149 3.15 6.76 -5.34
N GLY A 150 3.62 7.95 -4.96
CA GLY A 150 3.17 9.20 -5.58
C GLY A 150 3.52 9.34 -7.06
N ILE A 151 4.74 8.96 -7.47
CA ILE A 151 5.18 9.06 -8.87
C ILE A 151 4.38 8.09 -9.75
N PHE A 152 4.29 6.82 -9.35
CA PHE A 152 3.56 5.83 -10.15
C PHE A 152 2.05 6.05 -10.11
N GLY A 153 1.49 6.58 -9.03
CA GLY A 153 0.10 7.04 -8.95
C GLY A 153 -0.23 8.11 -10.00
N VAL A 154 0.64 9.14 -10.12
CA VAL A 154 0.50 10.18 -11.15
C VAL A 154 0.67 9.60 -12.56
N ILE A 155 1.70 8.78 -12.79
CA ILE A 155 1.95 8.16 -14.10
C ILE A 155 0.74 7.32 -14.53
N ALA A 156 0.14 6.57 -13.62
CA ALA A 156 -1.00 5.71 -13.91
C ALA A 156 -2.22 6.48 -14.46
N ALA A 157 -2.40 7.75 -14.11
CA ALA A 157 -3.46 8.59 -14.68
C ALA A 157 -3.29 8.83 -16.19
N PHE A 158 -2.06 8.75 -16.71
CA PHE A 158 -1.73 8.99 -18.11
C PHE A 158 -1.62 7.71 -18.95
N MET A 159 -1.78 6.52 -18.35
CA MET A 159 -1.57 5.26 -19.06
C MET A 159 -2.70 4.99 -20.08
N PRO A 160 -2.38 4.78 -21.38
CA PRO A 160 -3.39 4.63 -22.43
C PRO A 160 -3.90 3.19 -22.60
N THR A 161 -3.21 2.19 -22.03
CA THR A 161 -3.56 0.77 -22.19
C THR A 161 -3.71 0.07 -20.84
N TYR A 162 -4.52 -1.00 -20.81
CA TYR A 162 -4.73 -1.81 -19.61
C TYR A 162 -3.41 -2.37 -19.04
N SER A 163 -2.53 -2.93 -19.88
CA SER A 163 -1.28 -3.53 -19.41
C SER A 163 -0.33 -2.53 -18.74
N LEU A 164 -0.26 -1.31 -19.28
CA LEU A 164 0.55 -0.23 -18.69
C LEU A 164 -0.08 0.31 -17.39
N LEU A 165 -1.41 0.42 -17.35
CA LEU A 165 -2.13 0.74 -16.13
C LEU A 165 -1.87 -0.32 -15.05
N MET A 166 -1.90 -1.61 -15.40
CA MET A 166 -1.62 -2.72 -14.49
C MET A 166 -0.18 -2.66 -13.95
N LEU A 167 0.81 -2.39 -14.82
CA LEU A 167 2.21 -2.26 -14.41
C LEU A 167 2.44 -1.06 -13.47
N THR A 168 1.90 0.11 -13.81
CA THR A 168 2.04 1.30 -12.97
C THR A 168 1.33 1.14 -11.64
N ARG A 169 0.18 0.47 -11.61
CA ARG A 169 -0.51 0.08 -10.36
C ARG A 169 0.34 -0.85 -9.52
N PHE A 170 0.91 -1.90 -10.12
CA PHE A 170 1.85 -2.77 -9.43
C PHE A 170 2.99 -1.97 -8.77
N CYS A 171 3.65 -1.09 -9.53
CA CYS A 171 4.74 -0.25 -9.02
C CYS A 171 4.29 0.72 -7.90
N SER A 172 3.11 1.32 -8.02
CA SER A 172 2.53 2.16 -6.96
C SER A 172 2.29 1.37 -5.69
N SER A 173 1.70 0.18 -5.81
CA SER A 173 1.41 -0.71 -4.67
C SER A 173 2.65 -1.31 -4.03
N VAL A 174 3.73 -1.48 -4.79
CA VAL A 174 5.06 -1.79 -4.24
C VAL A 174 5.52 -0.68 -3.28
N GLY A 175 5.26 0.59 -3.61
CA GLY A 175 5.48 1.72 -2.69
C GLY A 175 4.66 1.60 -1.40
N ILE A 176 3.34 1.32 -1.53
CA ILE A 176 2.41 1.14 -0.41
C ILE A 176 2.88 0.02 0.54
N GLY A 177 3.33 -1.11 -0.01
CA GLY A 177 3.80 -2.24 0.78
C GLY A 177 5.01 -1.91 1.67
N GLY A 178 5.85 -0.97 1.23
CA GLY A 178 6.99 -0.48 1.98
C GLY A 178 6.65 0.61 3.00
N SER A 179 5.84 1.59 2.61
CA SER A 179 5.47 2.70 3.49
C SER A 179 4.67 2.22 4.70
N LEU A 180 3.68 1.35 4.49
CA LEU A 180 2.72 0.94 5.50
C LEU A 180 3.37 0.42 6.81
N PRO A 181 4.28 -0.59 6.80
CA PRO A 181 4.96 -1.03 8.03
C PRO A 181 5.96 0.00 8.57
N ILE A 182 6.63 0.76 7.69
CA ILE A 182 7.68 1.69 8.10
C ILE A 182 7.10 2.93 8.78
N VAL A 183 5.92 3.40 8.36
CA VAL A 183 5.21 4.51 9.03
C VAL A 183 4.98 4.19 10.51
N PHE A 184 4.49 2.98 10.82
CA PHE A 184 4.26 2.56 12.21
C PHE A 184 5.58 2.48 12.98
N THR A 185 6.61 1.86 12.41
CA THR A 185 7.92 1.73 13.06
C THR A 185 8.55 3.10 13.32
N TYR A 186 8.62 3.95 12.30
CA TYR A 186 9.18 5.30 12.37
C TYR A 186 8.51 6.13 13.47
N TYR A 187 7.18 6.21 13.47
CA TYR A 187 6.48 6.97 14.51
C TYR A 187 6.63 6.36 15.91
N SER A 188 6.65 5.02 16.00
CA SER A 188 6.78 4.32 17.28
C SER A 188 8.13 4.54 17.97
N GLU A 189 9.18 4.83 17.20
CA GLU A 189 10.55 5.07 17.70
C GLU A 189 10.76 6.48 18.23
N PHE A 190 9.81 7.40 18.01
CA PHE A 190 9.78 8.71 18.69
C PHE A 190 8.93 8.69 19.96
N LEU A 191 8.16 7.64 20.21
CA LEU A 191 7.17 7.62 21.29
C LEU A 191 7.66 6.84 22.50
N LEU A 192 7.37 7.36 23.69
CA LEU A 192 7.54 6.60 24.93
C LEU A 192 6.65 5.36 24.93
N ARG A 193 7.21 4.25 25.43
CA ARG A 193 6.53 2.96 25.56
C ARG A 193 5.17 3.03 26.25
N LYS A 194 5.02 3.91 27.25
CA LYS A 194 3.77 4.13 28.00
C LYS A 194 2.63 4.66 27.14
N ASN A 195 2.93 5.56 26.19
CA ASN A 195 1.92 6.24 25.37
C ASN A 195 1.82 5.65 23.95
N ARG A 196 2.77 4.80 23.56
CA ARG A 196 2.91 4.26 22.21
C ARG A 196 1.62 3.65 21.66
N GLY A 197 0.93 2.82 22.44
CA GLY A 197 -0.32 2.16 21.99
C GLY A 197 -1.39 3.17 21.57
N ARG A 198 -1.66 4.16 22.43
CA ARG A 198 -2.67 5.21 22.18
C ARG A 198 -2.35 6.03 20.92
N HIS A 199 -1.08 6.39 20.75
CA HIS A 199 -0.64 7.20 19.62
C HIS A 199 -0.64 6.42 18.30
N LEU A 200 -0.28 5.13 18.31
CA LEU A 200 -0.41 4.26 17.14
C LEU A 200 -1.88 4.04 16.74
N SER A 201 -2.81 4.00 17.71
CA SER A 201 -4.25 3.99 17.39
C SER A 201 -4.71 5.29 16.76
N PHE A 202 -4.22 6.45 17.20
CA PHE A 202 -4.50 7.73 16.51
C PHE A 202 -3.92 7.76 15.10
N LEU A 203 -2.75 7.18 14.88
CA LEU A 203 -2.17 7.04 13.56
C LEU A 203 -3.11 6.22 12.65
N LEU A 204 -3.73 5.15 13.14
CA LEU A 204 -4.69 4.35 12.37
C LEU A 204 -5.95 5.12 11.95
N VAL A 205 -6.34 6.18 12.67
CA VAL A 205 -7.46 7.06 12.25
C VAL A 205 -7.19 7.67 10.87
N PHE A 206 -5.93 7.96 10.54
CA PHE A 206 -5.56 8.51 9.23
C PHE A 206 -5.80 7.54 8.06
N TRP A 207 -5.81 6.22 8.31
CA TRP A 207 -6.21 5.24 7.29
C TRP A 207 -7.69 5.42 6.91
N ALA A 208 -8.56 5.50 7.92
CA ALA A 208 -9.99 5.73 7.72
C ALA A 208 -10.27 7.11 7.10
N LEU A 209 -9.50 8.15 7.46
CA LEU A 209 -9.56 9.46 6.81
C LEU A 209 -9.20 9.38 5.32
N GLY A 210 -8.24 8.54 4.93
CA GLY A 210 -7.93 8.29 3.52
C GLY A 210 -9.07 7.63 2.77
N GLY A 211 -9.70 6.61 3.36
CA GLY A 211 -10.90 5.98 2.84
C GLY A 211 -12.08 6.96 2.69
N LEU A 212 -12.28 7.84 3.66
CA LEU A 212 -13.29 8.88 3.61
C LEU A 212 -13.00 9.90 2.50
N PHE A 213 -11.75 10.35 2.41
CA PHE A 213 -11.30 11.32 1.41
C PHE A 213 -11.53 10.81 -0.01
N VAL A 214 -11.15 9.56 -0.30
CA VAL A 214 -11.33 8.98 -1.63
C VAL A 214 -12.82 8.81 -1.98
N ALA A 215 -13.67 8.43 -1.02
CA ALA A 215 -15.12 8.30 -1.24
C ALA A 215 -15.77 9.65 -1.58
N VAL A 216 -15.42 10.71 -0.85
CA VAL A 216 -15.92 12.07 -1.09
C VAL A 216 -15.43 12.61 -2.43
N LEU A 217 -14.15 12.42 -2.76
CA LEU A 217 -13.61 12.81 -4.06
C LEU A 217 -14.29 12.08 -5.22
N ALA A 218 -14.47 10.76 -5.06
CA ALA A 218 -15.07 9.93 -6.09
C ALA A 218 -16.54 10.33 -6.32
N TRP A 219 -17.29 10.66 -5.26
CA TRP A 219 -18.66 11.18 -5.35
C TRP A 219 -18.77 12.54 -6.10
N GLY A 220 -17.74 13.38 -5.98
CA GLY A 220 -17.67 14.69 -6.65
C GLY A 220 -17.21 14.62 -8.12
N ILE A 221 -16.32 13.69 -8.46
CA ILE A 221 -15.63 13.67 -9.76
C ILE A 221 -16.20 12.60 -10.71
N ILE A 222 -16.49 11.40 -10.20
CA ILE A 222 -16.85 10.25 -11.03
C ILE A 222 -18.36 10.29 -11.32
N PRO A 223 -18.78 10.12 -12.60
CA PRO A 223 -20.20 10.13 -12.95
C PRO A 223 -20.96 9.01 -12.24
N ARG A 224 -22.18 9.33 -11.79
CA ARG A 224 -23.00 8.44 -10.96
C ARG A 224 -23.74 7.34 -11.74
N SER A 225 -23.89 7.51 -13.05
CA SER A 225 -24.62 6.60 -13.93
C SER A 225 -23.77 6.18 -15.13
N GLY A 226 -23.86 4.90 -15.50
CA GLY A 226 -23.20 4.32 -16.68
C GLY A 226 -23.54 5.05 -17.98
N ALA A 227 -24.76 5.61 -18.12
CA ALA A 227 -25.17 6.33 -19.32
C ALA A 227 -24.30 7.59 -19.53
N THR A 228 -23.99 8.28 -18.43
CA THR A 228 -23.10 9.45 -18.44
C THR A 228 -21.65 9.07 -18.71
N ILE A 229 -21.24 7.84 -18.39
CA ILE A 229 -19.90 7.31 -18.73
C ILE A 229 -19.79 7.15 -20.25
N MET A 230 -20.80 6.59 -20.91
CA MET A 230 -20.80 6.38 -22.38
C MET A 230 -20.79 7.69 -23.19
N ASP A 231 -21.38 8.76 -22.65
CA ASP A 231 -21.37 10.09 -23.28
C ASP A 231 -20.04 10.85 -23.13
N THR A 232 -19.13 10.36 -22.27
CA THR A 232 -17.88 11.07 -21.91
C THR A 232 -16.81 11.03 -23.02
N LYS A 233 -17.04 10.35 -24.17
CA LYS A 233 -16.11 10.30 -25.32
C LYS A 233 -15.69 11.67 -25.89
N ARG A 234 -16.31 12.78 -25.48
CA ARG A 234 -15.93 14.15 -25.90
C ARG A 234 -14.76 14.77 -25.12
N LEU A 235 -14.29 14.18 -24.02
CA LEU A 235 -13.12 14.68 -23.29
C LEU A 235 -11.88 13.82 -23.60
N GLN A 236 -10.83 14.43 -24.16
CA GLN A 236 -9.51 13.82 -24.34
C GLN A 236 -8.88 13.31 -23.01
N PHE A 237 -9.37 13.81 -21.86
CA PHE A 237 -8.90 13.42 -20.53
C PHE A 237 -10.08 12.98 -19.66
N GLY A 238 -10.25 11.66 -19.51
CA GLY A 238 -11.35 11.05 -18.76
C GLY A 238 -11.44 11.52 -17.30
N ARG A 239 -12.66 11.56 -16.73
CA ARG A 239 -12.90 12.01 -15.34
C ARG A 239 -12.15 11.15 -14.30
N TRP A 240 -12.07 9.84 -14.53
CA TRP A 240 -11.35 8.90 -13.66
C TRP A 240 -9.82 9.14 -13.65
N ARG A 241 -9.24 9.62 -14.76
CA ARG A 241 -7.82 10.00 -14.82
C ARG A 241 -7.54 11.21 -13.94
N LYS A 242 -8.42 12.22 -13.95
CA LYS A 242 -8.32 13.41 -13.06
C LYS A 242 -8.46 13.02 -11.60
N PHE A 243 -9.37 12.08 -11.30
CA PHE A 243 -9.53 11.52 -9.96
C PHE A 243 -8.22 10.90 -9.46
N LEU A 244 -7.55 10.07 -10.27
CA LEU A 244 -6.25 9.48 -9.91
C LEU A 244 -5.17 10.54 -9.61
N LEU A 245 -5.10 11.62 -10.40
CA LEU A 245 -4.14 12.70 -10.14
C LEU A 245 -4.36 13.36 -8.77
N ILE A 246 -5.62 13.57 -8.38
CA ILE A 246 -5.96 14.18 -7.08
C ILE A 246 -5.69 13.18 -5.95
N CYS A 247 -5.92 11.88 -6.18
CA CYS A 247 -5.61 10.81 -5.24
C CYS A 247 -4.12 10.72 -4.88
N SER A 248 -3.21 11.10 -5.78
CA SER A 248 -1.76 11.06 -5.50
C SER A 248 -1.25 12.29 -4.72
N ILE A 249 -2.05 13.34 -4.51
CA ILE A 249 -1.64 14.56 -3.80
C ILE A 249 -1.19 14.27 -2.35
N PRO A 250 -1.93 13.51 -1.52
CA PRO A 250 -1.51 13.19 -0.15
C PRO A 250 -0.15 12.48 -0.10
N ALA A 251 0.16 11.61 -1.08
CA ALA A 251 1.44 10.92 -1.17
C ALA A 251 2.59 11.91 -1.36
N ILE A 252 2.43 12.86 -2.28
CA ILE A 252 3.43 13.89 -2.59
C ILE A 252 3.63 14.81 -1.38
N VAL A 253 2.54 15.26 -0.76
CA VAL A 253 2.58 16.12 0.43
C VAL A 253 3.28 15.41 1.59
N SER A 254 2.96 14.13 1.83
CA SER A 254 3.62 13.35 2.87
C SER A 254 5.10 13.12 2.56
N ALA A 255 5.48 12.81 1.32
CA ALA A 255 6.87 12.64 0.93
C ALA A 255 7.69 13.93 1.17
N ILE A 256 7.16 15.08 0.75
CA ILE A 256 7.78 16.39 1.02
C ILE A 256 7.86 16.62 2.54
N GLY A 257 6.81 16.30 3.29
CA GLY A 257 6.77 16.46 4.73
C GLY A 257 7.82 15.63 5.48
N VAL A 258 7.92 14.34 5.15
CA VAL A 258 8.92 13.42 5.72
C VAL A 258 10.34 13.83 5.33
N SER A 259 10.53 14.55 4.22
CA SER A 259 11.83 15.11 3.84
C SER A 259 12.34 16.17 4.83
N PHE A 260 11.49 16.79 5.63
CA PHE A 260 11.90 17.75 6.67
C PHE A 260 12.06 17.16 8.07
N LEU A 261 11.61 15.92 8.29
CA LEU A 261 11.71 15.26 9.58
C LEU A 261 13.11 14.65 9.79
N PRO A 262 13.57 14.48 11.05
CA PRO A 262 14.84 13.81 11.33
C PRO A 262 14.77 12.29 11.12
N GLU A 263 15.91 11.63 11.04
CA GLU A 263 15.97 10.16 11.08
C GLU A 263 15.60 9.65 12.49
N SER A 264 15.18 8.40 12.60
CA SER A 264 14.84 7.82 13.90
C SER A 264 16.04 7.83 14.86
N PRO A 265 15.89 8.37 16.09
CA PRO A 265 16.97 8.40 17.07
C PRO A 265 17.37 6.99 17.51
N ARG A 266 16.41 6.05 17.56
CA ARG A 266 16.69 4.65 17.90
C ARG A 266 17.56 3.98 16.84
N PHE A 267 17.21 4.16 15.56
CA PHE A 267 18.00 3.63 14.45
C PHE A 267 19.43 4.17 14.46
N LEU A 268 19.60 5.47 14.73
CA LEU A 268 20.92 6.11 14.81
C LEU A 268 21.78 5.53 15.94
N LEU A 269 21.19 5.28 17.12
CA LEU A 269 21.87 4.61 18.23
C LEU A 269 22.27 3.16 17.89
N GLU A 270 21.37 2.40 17.26
CA GLU A 270 21.63 1.00 16.85
C GLU A 270 22.75 0.92 15.78
N MET A 271 22.86 1.93 14.93
CA MET A 271 23.94 2.07 13.93
C MET A 271 25.24 2.66 14.50
N GLY A 272 25.29 3.03 15.79
CA GLY A 272 26.45 3.63 16.43
C GLY A 272 26.72 5.09 16.06
N ARG A 273 25.75 5.77 15.42
CA ARG A 273 25.84 7.20 15.06
C ARG A 273 25.35 8.08 16.20
N ASN A 274 26.07 8.03 17.32
CA ASN A 274 25.63 8.63 18.58
C ASN A 274 25.51 10.16 18.50
N SER A 275 26.41 10.83 17.78
CA SER A 275 26.38 12.29 17.59
C SER A 275 25.12 12.76 16.85
N GLU A 276 24.75 12.07 15.76
CA GLU A 276 23.50 12.33 15.02
C GLU A 276 22.28 12.06 15.91
N ALA A 277 22.28 10.96 16.67
CA ALA A 277 21.18 10.64 17.59
C ALA A 277 20.97 11.75 18.64
N ILE A 278 22.06 12.22 19.26
CA ILE A 278 22.02 13.30 20.26
C ILE A 278 21.48 14.60 19.65
N TYR A 279 21.88 14.93 18.42
CA TYR A 279 21.33 16.09 17.71
C TYR A 279 19.81 15.99 17.53
N VAL A 280 19.31 14.81 17.14
CA VAL A 280 17.87 14.57 17.02
C VAL A 280 17.16 14.72 18.36
N TYR A 281 17.71 14.19 19.46
CA TYR A 281 17.12 14.39 20.80
C TYR A 281 17.06 15.86 21.21
N LYS A 282 18.12 16.64 20.97
CA LYS A 282 18.13 18.09 21.21
C LYS A 282 17.08 18.81 20.38
N GLN A 283 16.90 18.40 19.12
CA GLN A 283 15.87 18.95 18.24
C GLN A 283 14.45 18.64 18.77
N ILE A 284 14.20 17.41 19.20
CA ILE A 284 12.92 16.99 19.79
C ILE A 284 12.63 17.80 21.06
N PHE A 285 13.60 17.89 21.97
CA PHE A 285 13.47 18.64 23.22
C PHE A 285 13.19 20.11 22.95
N SER A 286 13.98 20.74 22.07
CA SER A 286 13.80 22.14 21.66
C SER A 286 12.40 22.38 21.12
N TRP A 287 11.90 21.54 20.21
CA TRP A 287 10.56 21.75 19.63
C TRP A 287 9.42 21.51 20.61
N ASN A 288 9.59 20.60 21.59
CA ASN A 288 8.58 20.35 22.61
C ASN A 288 8.56 21.44 23.70
N HIS A 289 9.72 22.03 24.01
CA HIS A 289 9.88 23.02 25.08
C HIS A 289 10.07 24.47 24.59
N SER A 290 10.11 24.74 23.28
CA SER A 290 10.24 26.09 22.70
C SER A 290 9.14 27.07 23.15
N VAL A 291 8.01 26.55 23.64
CA VAL A 291 6.90 27.34 24.19
C VAL A 291 7.03 27.59 25.71
N LYS A 292 7.93 26.89 26.41
CA LYS A 292 8.09 26.94 27.88
C LYS A 292 9.57 26.82 28.29
N SER A 293 10.19 27.99 28.53
CA SER A 293 11.41 28.20 29.31
C SER A 293 12.77 27.86 28.65
N GLY A 294 13.77 28.68 28.95
CA GLY A 294 15.17 28.58 28.50
C GLY A 294 15.96 27.48 29.22
N GLU A 295 15.37 26.31 29.40
CA GLU A 295 16.05 25.14 29.94
C GLU A 295 16.93 24.52 28.85
N GLU A 296 18.25 24.47 29.07
CA GLU A 296 19.15 23.72 28.20
C GLU A 296 18.98 22.22 28.43
N TYR A 297 18.97 21.44 27.34
CA TYR A 297 18.91 19.99 27.41
C TYR A 297 20.18 19.47 28.10
N GLN A 298 20.08 19.16 29.39
CA GLN A 298 21.15 18.55 30.16
C GLN A 298 21.29 17.09 29.71
N LEU A 299 22.22 16.85 28.77
CA LEU A 299 22.77 15.51 28.62
C LEU A 299 23.57 15.25 29.89
N THR A 300 22.96 14.59 30.87
CA THR A 300 23.74 13.85 31.86
C THR A 300 24.67 12.97 31.05
N GLU A 301 25.96 13.09 31.32
CA GLU A 301 27.07 12.36 30.72
C GLU A 301 26.94 10.85 31.05
N LEU A 302 25.86 10.22 30.63
CA LEU A 302 25.80 8.77 30.51
C LEU A 302 26.61 8.46 29.27
N GLU A 303 27.81 7.93 29.48
CA GLU A 303 28.63 7.32 28.44
C GLU A 303 27.73 6.40 27.62
N VAL A 304 27.56 6.72 26.34
CA VAL A 304 26.79 5.89 25.42
C VAL A 304 27.43 4.50 25.49
N PRO A 305 26.69 3.45 25.87
CA PRO A 305 27.31 2.20 26.22
C PRO A 305 28.04 1.68 24.98
N GLY A 306 29.37 1.50 25.11
CA GLY A 306 30.36 0.98 24.15
C GLY A 306 30.23 1.33 22.66
N LYS A 307 31.27 1.94 22.09
CA LYS A 307 31.48 2.01 20.63
C LYS A 307 31.44 0.59 20.03
N ARG A 308 30.37 0.25 19.30
CA ARG A 308 30.51 -0.78 18.26
C ARG A 308 31.43 -0.22 17.16
N PRO A 309 32.28 -1.05 16.52
CA PRO A 309 32.94 -0.62 15.30
C PRO A 309 31.86 -0.18 14.32
N THR A 310 31.97 1.05 13.85
CA THR A 310 31.13 1.59 12.78
C THR A 310 31.05 0.55 11.68
N VAL A 311 29.85 0.03 11.41
CA VAL A 311 29.62 -0.77 10.21
C VAL A 311 29.75 0.20 9.04
N HIS A 312 31.00 0.41 8.60
CA HIS A 312 31.26 0.99 7.31
C HIS A 312 30.57 0.06 6.31
N VAL A 313 29.50 0.55 5.71
CA VAL A 313 28.98 -0.01 4.46
C VAL A 313 30.11 0.15 3.46
N SER A 314 30.98 -0.86 3.38
CA SER A 314 32.02 -0.94 2.38
C SER A 314 31.31 -1.05 1.04
N ILE A 315 31.38 0.01 0.24
CA ILE A 315 30.94 -0.03 -1.15
C ILE A 315 31.94 -0.97 -1.84
N PRO A 316 31.56 -2.20 -2.20
CA PRO A 316 32.51 -3.12 -2.81
C PRO A 316 32.75 -2.62 -4.23
N SER A 317 34.02 -2.35 -4.54
CA SER A 317 34.49 -2.11 -5.89
C SER A 317 34.02 -3.24 -6.83
N ASN A 318 33.24 -2.84 -7.85
CA ASN A 318 33.00 -3.53 -9.12
C ASN A 318 32.65 -5.04 -9.09
N ARG A 319 31.92 -5.52 -8.07
CA ARG A 319 31.36 -6.89 -8.07
C ARG A 319 29.91 -6.87 -8.54
N GLY A 320 29.57 -7.77 -9.46
CA GLY A 320 28.29 -7.79 -10.18
C GLY A 320 27.07 -7.69 -9.27
N ILE A 321 26.17 -6.77 -9.63
CA ILE A 321 24.89 -6.42 -8.95
C ILE A 321 24.12 -7.67 -8.48
N LEU A 322 24.16 -8.73 -9.30
CA LEU A 322 23.46 -10.00 -9.04
C LEU A 322 23.97 -10.72 -7.77
N ARG A 323 25.28 -10.67 -7.50
CA ARG A 323 25.87 -11.31 -6.31
C ARG A 323 25.55 -10.54 -5.03
N GLU A 324 25.39 -9.23 -5.14
CA GLU A 324 25.01 -8.36 -4.02
C GLU A 324 23.50 -8.46 -3.72
N MET A 325 22.67 -8.62 -4.76
CA MET A 325 21.26 -8.99 -4.61
C MET A 325 21.12 -10.36 -3.92
N LEU A 326 21.87 -11.37 -4.35
CA LEU A 326 21.83 -12.70 -3.74
C LEU A 326 22.21 -12.68 -2.25
N ARG A 327 23.26 -11.95 -1.86
CA ARG A 327 23.61 -11.77 -0.44
C ARG A 327 22.56 -11.01 0.35
N SER A 328 21.90 -10.03 -0.28
CA SER A 328 20.81 -9.30 0.36
C SER A 328 19.59 -10.19 0.58
N LEU A 329 19.28 -11.08 -0.37
CA LEU A 329 18.25 -12.11 -0.23
C LEU A 329 18.62 -13.14 0.85
N GLU A 330 19.89 -13.55 0.92
CA GLU A 330 20.38 -14.47 1.96
C GLU A 330 20.28 -13.82 3.35
N GLY A 331 20.66 -12.55 3.49
CA GLY A 331 20.46 -11.80 4.74
C GLY A 331 18.98 -11.63 5.10
N CYS A 332 18.11 -11.40 4.11
CA CYS A 332 16.66 -11.36 4.30
C CYS A 332 16.12 -12.69 4.82
N TRP A 333 16.52 -13.79 4.19
CA TRP A 333 16.14 -15.14 4.61
C TRP A 333 16.58 -15.43 6.04
N ASN A 334 17.80 -15.05 6.40
CA ASN A 334 18.31 -15.21 7.77
C ASN A 334 17.47 -14.40 8.77
N ASN A 335 17.13 -13.15 8.47
CA ASN A 335 16.25 -12.33 9.33
C ASN A 335 14.86 -12.95 9.48
N ILE A 336 14.25 -13.38 8.38
CA ILE A 336 12.93 -14.04 8.40
C ILE A 336 13.01 -15.33 9.22
N SER A 337 14.01 -16.18 8.99
CA SER A 337 14.21 -17.42 9.74
C SER A 337 14.47 -17.17 11.24
N GLY A 338 15.12 -16.05 11.57
CA GLY A 338 15.36 -15.62 12.95
C GLY A 338 14.06 -15.31 13.70
N VAL A 339 13.05 -14.78 13.01
CA VAL A 339 11.71 -14.55 13.59
C VAL A 339 10.98 -15.87 13.89
N PHE A 340 11.32 -16.94 13.16
CA PHE A 340 10.89 -18.31 13.41
C PHE A 340 11.86 -19.10 14.30
N SER A 341 12.83 -18.44 14.94
CA SER A 341 13.67 -19.04 15.97
C SER A 341 13.13 -18.76 17.38
N SER A 342 13.44 -19.65 18.33
CA SER A 342 13.08 -19.44 19.74
C SER A 342 13.83 -18.22 20.29
N PRO A 343 13.21 -17.29 21.06
CA PRO A 343 11.92 -17.38 21.76
C PRO A 343 10.71 -16.74 21.04
N HIS A 344 10.88 -16.22 19.81
CA HIS A 344 9.86 -15.40 19.15
C HIS A 344 8.80 -16.21 18.38
N THR A 345 9.07 -17.48 18.08
CA THR A 345 8.19 -18.40 17.33
C THR A 345 6.72 -18.37 17.72
N ASN A 346 6.41 -18.55 19.00
CA ASN A 346 5.01 -18.62 19.45
C ASN A 346 4.26 -17.32 19.22
N LEU A 347 4.92 -16.18 19.43
CA LEU A 347 4.33 -14.87 19.18
C LEU A 347 4.12 -14.63 17.68
N THR A 348 5.11 -14.99 16.86
CA THR A 348 5.04 -14.87 15.40
C THR A 348 3.90 -15.71 14.83
N LEU A 349 3.75 -16.97 15.26
CA LEU A 349 2.69 -17.86 14.79
C LEU A 349 1.30 -17.31 15.16
N LEU A 350 1.14 -16.83 16.40
CA LEU A 350 -0.11 -16.23 16.84
C LEU A 350 -0.45 -14.96 16.04
N LEU A 351 0.54 -14.09 15.78
CA LEU A 351 0.36 -12.90 14.96
C LEU A 351 -0.01 -13.25 13.51
N LEU A 352 0.61 -14.27 12.92
CA LEU A 352 0.29 -14.74 11.57
C LEU A 352 -1.16 -15.22 11.48
N VAL A 353 -1.63 -16.04 12.43
CA VAL A 353 -3.02 -16.53 12.46
C VAL A 353 -4.00 -15.37 12.59
N VAL A 354 -3.74 -14.44 13.52
CA VAL A 354 -4.60 -13.27 13.74
C VAL A 354 -4.66 -12.37 12.51
N TRP A 355 -3.51 -12.04 11.91
CA TRP A 355 -3.48 -11.18 10.72
C TRP A 355 -4.08 -11.84 9.49
N THR A 356 -3.87 -13.15 9.31
CA THR A 356 -4.43 -13.88 8.16
C THR A 356 -5.96 -13.95 8.26
N THR A 357 -6.48 -14.33 9.44
CA THR A 357 -7.94 -14.40 9.67
C THR A 357 -8.59 -13.03 9.59
N MET A 358 -7.96 -11.99 10.14
CA MET A 358 -8.44 -10.61 10.04
C MET A 358 -8.43 -10.10 8.59
N SER A 359 -7.37 -10.35 7.82
CA SER A 359 -7.26 -9.91 6.43
C SER A 359 -8.26 -10.63 5.52
N PHE A 360 -8.45 -11.93 5.73
CA PHE A 360 -9.47 -12.71 5.03
C PHE A 360 -10.87 -12.20 5.36
N GLY A 361 -11.15 -11.92 6.64
CA GLY A 361 -12.44 -11.35 7.06
C GLY A 361 -12.68 -9.95 6.50
N PHE A 362 -11.70 -9.05 6.57
CA PHE A 362 -11.87 -7.67 6.13
C PHE A 362 -11.91 -7.54 4.61
N TYR A 363 -10.87 -7.98 3.90
CA TYR A 363 -10.79 -7.81 2.45
C TYR A 363 -11.59 -8.88 1.70
N GLY A 364 -11.54 -10.14 2.15
CA GLY A 364 -12.21 -11.25 1.48
C GLY A 364 -13.74 -11.12 1.52
N ILE A 365 -14.32 -10.89 2.71
CA ILE A 365 -15.78 -10.73 2.83
C ILE A 365 -16.24 -9.45 2.14
N SER A 366 -15.49 -8.34 2.22
CA SER A 366 -15.89 -7.09 1.55
C SER A 366 -15.97 -7.24 0.03
N ILE A 367 -14.99 -7.91 -0.58
CA ILE A 367 -14.99 -8.17 -2.02
C ILE A 367 -16.08 -9.18 -2.39
N TRP A 368 -16.20 -10.27 -1.62
CA TRP A 368 -17.18 -11.32 -1.88
C TRP A 368 -18.63 -10.81 -1.74
N LEU A 369 -18.90 -9.99 -0.72
CA LEU A 369 -20.22 -9.42 -0.49
C LEU A 369 -20.64 -8.52 -1.66
N HIS A 370 -19.74 -7.68 -2.16
CA HIS A 370 -20.05 -6.79 -3.29
C HIS A 370 -20.36 -7.58 -4.57
N GLU A 371 -19.57 -8.62 -4.88
CA GLU A 371 -19.85 -9.48 -6.03
C GLU A 371 -21.16 -10.27 -5.85
N TYR A 372 -21.44 -10.72 -4.63
CA TYR A 372 -22.68 -11.43 -4.33
C TYR A 372 -23.92 -10.55 -4.47
N THR A 373 -23.87 -9.30 -3.97
CA THR A 373 -24.93 -8.31 -4.16
C THR A 373 -25.18 -8.04 -5.63
N LYS A 374 -24.12 -7.87 -6.42
CA LYS A 374 -24.21 -7.70 -7.87
C LYS A 374 -24.90 -8.88 -8.55
N VAL A 375 -24.56 -10.12 -8.18
CA VAL A 375 -25.23 -11.33 -8.72
C VAL A 375 -26.71 -11.37 -8.34
N ILE A 376 -27.08 -10.99 -7.11
CA ILE A 376 -28.48 -10.90 -6.69
C ILE A 376 -29.23 -9.84 -7.51
N GLU A 377 -28.62 -8.67 -7.71
CA GLU A 377 -29.20 -7.60 -8.51
C GLU A 377 -29.41 -8.01 -9.96
N ASP A 378 -28.42 -8.65 -10.58
CA ASP A 378 -28.53 -9.19 -11.94
C ASP A 378 -29.67 -10.22 -12.04
N ASN A 379 -29.78 -11.14 -11.07
CA ASN A 379 -30.87 -12.12 -11.03
C ASN A 379 -32.24 -11.46 -10.85
N ASN A 380 -32.35 -10.49 -9.96
CA ASN A 380 -33.57 -9.71 -9.76
C ASN A 380 -33.94 -8.91 -11.01
N PHE A 381 -32.94 -8.36 -11.71
CA PHE A 381 -33.13 -7.64 -12.95
C PHE A 381 -33.67 -8.57 -14.04
N VAL A 382 -33.06 -9.74 -14.27
CA VAL A 382 -33.55 -10.75 -15.22
C VAL A 382 -34.96 -11.27 -14.85
N SER A 383 -35.29 -11.37 -13.56
CA SER A 383 -36.64 -11.79 -13.16
C SER A 383 -37.74 -10.79 -13.55
N ARG A 384 -37.38 -9.50 -13.71
CA ARG A 384 -38.29 -8.41 -14.09
C ARG A 384 -38.40 -8.19 -15.59
N THR A 385 -37.78 -9.04 -16.41
CA THR A 385 -37.76 -8.86 -17.86
C THR A 385 -39.16 -8.94 -18.46
N VAL A 386 -39.56 -7.89 -19.18
CA VAL A 386 -40.85 -7.84 -19.87
C VAL A 386 -40.74 -8.58 -21.19
N LYS A 387 -41.58 -9.60 -21.39
CA LYS A 387 -41.63 -10.37 -22.65
C LYS A 387 -42.76 -9.85 -23.52
N GLN A 388 -42.44 -9.44 -24.75
CA GLN A 388 -43.41 -9.07 -25.78
C GLN A 388 -43.31 -10.05 -26.94
N ALA A 389 -44.44 -10.63 -27.33
CA ALA A 389 -44.48 -11.69 -28.33
C ALA A 389 -45.61 -11.48 -29.35
N ASN A 390 -45.35 -11.84 -30.61
CA ASN A 390 -46.33 -11.90 -31.71
C ASN A 390 -47.11 -10.58 -31.94
N LEU A 391 -46.42 -9.43 -31.88
CA LEU A 391 -46.98 -8.11 -32.16
C LEU A 391 -46.40 -7.53 -33.46
N VAL A 392 -47.21 -6.68 -34.10
CA VAL A 392 -46.82 -5.89 -35.26
C VAL A 392 -46.76 -4.42 -34.85
N PHE A 393 -45.65 -3.76 -35.13
CA PHE A 393 -45.47 -2.33 -34.91
C PHE A 393 -45.33 -1.62 -36.24
N GLU A 394 -46.32 -0.78 -36.57
CA GLU A 394 -46.35 -0.02 -37.82
C GLU A 394 -46.30 1.49 -37.55
N ASP A 395 -45.52 2.23 -38.35
CA ASP A 395 -45.46 3.70 -38.36
C ASP A 395 -45.16 4.37 -36.99
N LYS A 396 -44.42 3.67 -36.12
CA LYS A 396 -44.08 4.18 -34.77
C LYS A 396 -42.70 4.80 -34.69
N VAL A 397 -42.57 5.77 -33.79
CA VAL A 397 -41.28 6.36 -33.41
C VAL A 397 -40.99 6.04 -31.96
N PHE A 398 -39.86 5.37 -31.71
CA PHE A 398 -39.35 5.11 -30.36
C PHE A 398 -38.32 6.18 -30.00
N ASN A 399 -38.63 6.99 -28.99
CA ASN A 399 -37.80 8.08 -28.48
C ASN A 399 -37.47 7.98 -26.97
N SER A 400 -38.07 7.02 -26.26
CA SER A 400 -37.82 6.76 -24.83
C SER A 400 -36.87 5.59 -24.65
N THR A 401 -36.07 5.58 -23.57
CA THR A 401 -35.19 4.44 -23.25
C THR A 401 -36.00 3.15 -23.07
N ILE A 402 -35.50 2.06 -23.66
CA ILE A 402 -36.09 0.73 -23.53
C ILE A 402 -35.10 -0.12 -22.75
N GLU A 403 -35.57 -0.71 -21.67
CA GLU A 403 -34.73 -1.46 -20.73
C GLU A 403 -35.40 -2.78 -20.38
N ASN A 404 -34.60 -3.85 -20.32
CA ASN A 404 -35.02 -5.16 -19.81
C ASN A 404 -36.24 -5.75 -20.54
N MET A 405 -36.16 -5.85 -21.87
CA MET A 405 -37.23 -6.38 -22.70
C MET A 405 -36.78 -7.52 -23.62
N HIS A 406 -37.58 -8.56 -23.69
CA HIS A 406 -37.41 -9.65 -24.65
C HIS A 406 -38.51 -9.57 -25.71
N PHE A 407 -38.10 -9.34 -26.95
CA PHE A 407 -38.97 -9.24 -28.11
C PHE A 407 -38.87 -10.54 -28.91
N THR A 408 -39.98 -11.27 -29.06
CA THR A 408 -40.02 -12.56 -29.78
C THR A 408 -41.05 -12.54 -30.90
N ASN A 409 -40.69 -12.96 -32.11
CA ASN A 409 -41.60 -13.05 -33.26
C ASN A 409 -42.34 -11.73 -33.54
N LEU A 410 -41.62 -10.61 -33.53
CA LEU A 410 -42.19 -9.29 -33.78
C LEU A 410 -41.88 -8.82 -35.20
N THR A 411 -42.80 -8.06 -35.77
CA THR A 411 -42.61 -7.42 -37.08
C THR A 411 -42.66 -5.91 -36.91
N PHE A 412 -41.62 -5.23 -37.37
CA PHE A 412 -41.50 -3.78 -37.36
C PHE A 412 -41.56 -3.28 -38.81
N THR A 413 -42.58 -2.50 -39.14
CA THR A 413 -42.80 -1.91 -40.48
C THR A 413 -42.78 -0.39 -40.37
N ASN A 414 -41.88 0.26 -41.12
CA ASN A 414 -41.74 1.73 -41.11
C ASN A 414 -41.51 2.35 -39.70
N VAL A 415 -40.71 1.68 -38.87
CA VAL A 415 -40.43 2.11 -37.49
C VAL A 415 -39.13 2.90 -37.41
N ARG A 416 -39.13 3.97 -36.62
CA ARG A 416 -37.94 4.82 -36.40
C ARG A 416 -37.51 4.80 -34.93
N PHE A 417 -36.29 4.36 -34.68
CA PHE A 417 -35.64 4.43 -33.39
C PHE A 417 -34.70 5.64 -33.39
N VAL A 418 -34.99 6.65 -32.56
CA VAL A 418 -34.26 7.93 -32.60
C VAL A 418 -33.87 8.34 -31.18
N GLN A 419 -32.57 8.60 -30.97
CA GLN A 419 -32.04 9.10 -29.68
C GLN A 419 -32.41 8.20 -28.49
N ILE A 420 -32.37 6.89 -28.68
CA ILE A 420 -32.76 5.90 -27.69
C ILE A 420 -31.54 5.16 -27.13
N LEU A 421 -31.56 4.90 -25.81
CA LEU A 421 -30.71 3.90 -25.17
C LEU A 421 -31.51 2.59 -25.07
N ILE A 422 -30.98 1.54 -25.68
CA ILE A 422 -31.53 0.18 -25.59
C ILE A 422 -30.63 -0.63 -24.66
N ASN A 423 -31.16 -1.04 -23.51
CA ASN A 423 -30.38 -1.66 -22.45
C ASN A 423 -30.95 -3.04 -22.08
N HIS A 424 -30.12 -4.08 -22.08
CA HIS A 424 -30.53 -5.46 -21.77
C HIS A 424 -31.77 -5.89 -22.56
N CYS A 425 -31.78 -5.65 -23.87
CA CYS A 425 -32.87 -6.09 -24.72
C CYS A 425 -32.41 -7.19 -25.67
N THR A 426 -33.23 -8.22 -25.87
CA THR A 426 -32.96 -9.17 -26.96
C THR A 426 -34.13 -9.29 -27.90
N PHE A 427 -33.80 -9.26 -29.19
CA PHE A 427 -34.74 -9.45 -30.28
C PHE A 427 -34.50 -10.84 -30.84
N TYR A 428 -35.51 -11.69 -30.80
CA TYR A 428 -35.45 -13.07 -31.27
C TYR A 428 -36.47 -13.28 -32.36
N ASN A 429 -36.03 -13.76 -33.53
CA ASN A 429 -36.90 -14.05 -34.66
C ASN A 429 -37.79 -12.86 -35.07
N CYS A 430 -37.22 -11.65 -35.06
CA CYS A 430 -37.94 -10.42 -35.41
C CYS A 430 -37.59 -9.99 -36.84
N SER A 431 -38.57 -9.42 -37.55
CA SER A 431 -38.38 -8.87 -38.90
C SER A 431 -38.50 -7.34 -38.88
N PHE A 432 -37.52 -6.65 -39.45
CA PHE A 432 -37.45 -5.20 -39.56
C PHE A 432 -37.52 -4.83 -41.03
N THR A 433 -38.55 -4.08 -41.43
CA THR A 433 -38.78 -3.66 -42.81
C THR A 433 -38.90 -2.14 -42.89
N ASN A 434 -38.08 -1.52 -43.73
CA ASN A 434 -38.02 -0.06 -43.90
C ASN A 434 -37.86 0.69 -42.56
N CYS A 435 -36.98 0.19 -41.69
CA CYS A 435 -36.75 0.74 -40.36
C CYS A 435 -35.51 1.64 -40.33
N THR A 436 -35.47 2.61 -39.41
CA THR A 436 -34.29 3.48 -39.23
C THR A 436 -33.84 3.51 -37.77
N PHE A 437 -32.54 3.34 -37.56
CA PHE A 437 -31.87 3.39 -36.27
C PHE A 437 -30.92 4.58 -36.26
N ARG A 438 -31.29 5.68 -35.59
CA ARG A 438 -30.55 6.95 -35.61
C ARG A 438 -30.08 7.38 -34.23
N ASN A 439 -28.77 7.57 -34.09
CA ASN A 439 -28.12 8.03 -32.85
C ASN A 439 -28.52 7.19 -31.63
N ILE A 440 -28.28 5.87 -31.73
CA ILE A 440 -28.67 4.89 -30.72
C ILE A 440 -27.45 4.43 -29.96
N ARG A 441 -27.66 4.15 -28.67
CA ARG A 441 -26.71 3.47 -27.80
C ARG A 441 -27.28 2.14 -27.36
N THR A 442 -26.46 1.10 -27.35
CA THR A 442 -26.89 -0.25 -26.96
C THR A 442 -25.97 -0.83 -25.90
N SER A 443 -26.57 -1.38 -24.84
CA SER A 443 -25.90 -2.07 -23.74
C SER A 443 -26.52 -3.45 -23.58
N ARG A 444 -25.68 -4.49 -23.55
CA ARG A 444 -26.09 -5.92 -23.44
C ARG A 444 -27.30 -6.26 -24.31
N THR A 445 -27.26 -5.83 -25.56
CA THR A 445 -28.40 -5.92 -26.50
C THR A 445 -28.02 -6.73 -27.72
N TYR A 446 -28.85 -7.73 -28.05
CA TYR A 446 -28.56 -8.72 -29.09
C TYR A 446 -29.74 -8.96 -30.01
N PHE A 447 -29.45 -9.10 -31.30
CA PHE A 447 -30.40 -9.53 -32.33
C PHE A 447 -30.06 -10.98 -32.70
N ARG A 448 -31.03 -11.88 -32.57
CA ARG A 448 -30.88 -13.32 -32.81
C ARG A 448 -31.90 -13.79 -33.84
N ASN A 449 -31.42 -14.43 -34.91
CA ASN A 449 -32.29 -14.94 -35.98
C ASN A 449 -33.23 -13.86 -36.56
N CYS A 450 -32.76 -12.61 -36.65
CA CYS A 450 -33.58 -11.49 -37.11
C CYS A 450 -33.33 -11.20 -38.59
N GLU A 451 -34.35 -10.71 -39.28
CA GLU A 451 -34.28 -10.31 -40.68
C GLU A 451 -34.41 -8.79 -40.80
N PHE A 452 -33.53 -8.17 -41.57
CA PHE A 452 -33.53 -6.73 -41.80
C PHE A 452 -33.65 -6.46 -43.30
N HIS A 453 -34.68 -5.75 -43.71
CA HIS A 453 -34.95 -5.36 -45.08
C HIS A 453 -34.98 -3.83 -45.19
N HIS A 454 -34.14 -3.26 -46.05
CA HIS A 454 -34.08 -1.82 -46.29
C HIS A 454 -33.97 -1.02 -44.98
N THR A 455 -33.11 -1.47 -44.06
CA THR A 455 -32.93 -0.83 -42.75
C THR A 455 -31.69 0.06 -42.77
N GLU A 456 -31.81 1.28 -42.25
CA GLU A 456 -30.69 2.23 -42.13
C GLU A 456 -30.20 2.34 -40.70
N PHE A 457 -28.89 2.18 -40.48
CA PHE A 457 -28.23 2.38 -39.20
C PHE A 457 -27.31 3.61 -39.30
N LEU A 458 -27.64 4.69 -38.58
CA LEU A 458 -26.90 5.96 -38.59
C LEU A 458 -26.43 6.34 -37.18
N ASP A 459 -25.14 6.59 -36.98
CA ASP A 459 -24.54 6.98 -35.70
C ASP A 459 -24.82 5.98 -34.55
N THR A 460 -24.79 4.69 -34.86
CA THR A 460 -25.07 3.59 -33.92
C THR A 460 -23.79 2.92 -33.40
N ASP A 461 -23.92 2.18 -32.29
CA ASP A 461 -22.90 1.29 -31.71
C ASP A 461 -23.24 -0.21 -31.94
N LEU A 462 -24.01 -0.49 -32.98
CA LEU A 462 -24.43 -1.84 -33.37
C LEU A 462 -23.37 -2.48 -34.26
N TYR A 463 -22.40 -3.15 -33.63
CA TYR A 463 -21.36 -3.91 -34.32
C TYR A 463 -21.83 -5.30 -34.78
N SER A 464 -21.04 -5.94 -35.63
CA SER A 464 -21.34 -7.25 -36.21
C SER A 464 -21.63 -8.34 -35.17
N TYR A 465 -20.93 -8.35 -34.03
CA TYR A 465 -21.12 -9.35 -32.98
C TYR A 465 -22.49 -9.30 -32.29
N LYS A 466 -23.20 -8.16 -32.37
CA LYS A 466 -24.56 -8.01 -31.81
C LYS A 466 -25.63 -8.66 -32.70
N PHE A 467 -25.29 -9.03 -33.94
CA PHE A 467 -26.16 -9.71 -34.89
C PHE A 467 -25.78 -11.20 -34.99
N GLN A 468 -26.54 -12.06 -34.30
CA GLN A 468 -26.30 -13.51 -34.25
C GLN A 468 -27.28 -14.21 -35.20
N SER A 469 -26.75 -14.81 -36.27
CA SER A 469 -27.54 -15.48 -37.31
C SER A 469 -28.63 -14.59 -37.93
N CYS A 470 -28.31 -13.31 -38.17
CA CYS A 470 -29.25 -12.36 -38.77
C CYS A 470 -29.00 -12.19 -40.28
N SER A 471 -30.08 -12.01 -41.04
CA SER A 471 -30.03 -11.79 -42.50
C SER A 471 -30.27 -10.30 -42.80
N LEU A 472 -29.28 -9.65 -43.42
CA LEU A 472 -29.32 -8.23 -43.78
C LEU A 472 -29.52 -8.09 -45.30
N TYR A 473 -30.71 -7.67 -45.72
CA TYR A 473 -31.07 -7.43 -47.11
C TYR A 473 -31.14 -5.92 -47.38
N SER A 474 -30.33 -5.42 -48.32
CA SER A 474 -30.32 -4.00 -48.73
C SER A 474 -30.27 -3.01 -47.55
N SER A 475 -29.53 -3.35 -46.50
CA SER A 475 -29.42 -2.57 -45.27
C SER A 475 -28.07 -1.86 -45.20
N TYR A 476 -28.05 -0.62 -44.71
CA TYR A 476 -26.90 0.27 -44.79
C TYR A 476 -26.44 0.74 -43.41
N PHE A 477 -25.13 0.78 -43.19
CA PHE A 477 -24.51 1.30 -41.98
C PHE A 477 -23.71 2.58 -42.30
N PHE A 478 -24.03 3.67 -41.61
CA PHE A 478 -23.42 4.98 -41.77
C PHE A 478 -22.88 5.50 -40.43
N ASN A 479 -21.64 5.98 -40.41
CA ASN A 479 -20.98 6.57 -39.24
C ASN A 479 -21.09 5.70 -37.96
N ILE A 480 -20.63 4.45 -38.02
CA ILE A 480 -20.55 3.62 -36.82
C ILE A 480 -19.61 4.30 -35.81
N LYS A 481 -20.12 4.57 -34.60
CA LYS A 481 -19.33 5.25 -33.57
C LYS A 481 -18.23 4.31 -33.07
N GLY A 482 -17.00 4.51 -33.53
CA GLY A 482 -15.83 3.72 -33.08
C GLY A 482 -15.77 3.61 -31.55
N GLY A 483 -15.60 2.39 -31.06
CA GLY A 483 -15.64 2.05 -29.64
C GLY A 483 -15.21 0.62 -29.41
N CYS A 484 -15.14 0.24 -28.14
CA CYS A 484 -14.76 -1.09 -27.73
C CYS A 484 -15.72 -2.17 -28.25
N ASP A 485 -15.20 -3.33 -28.67
CA ASP A 485 -16.00 -4.52 -29.02
C ASP A 485 -16.61 -5.21 -27.77
N ILE A 486 -16.35 -4.70 -26.57
CA ILE A 486 -16.90 -5.22 -25.31
C ILE A 486 -18.16 -4.43 -24.94
N ASP A 487 -19.26 -5.15 -24.72
CA ASP A 487 -20.57 -4.58 -24.38
C ASP A 487 -20.60 -4.15 -22.89
N PHE A 488 -20.44 -2.86 -22.65
CA PHE A 488 -20.43 -2.26 -21.31
C PHE A 488 -21.84 -2.24 -20.70
N ASP A 489 -21.99 -2.73 -19.47
CA ASP A 489 -23.28 -2.70 -18.77
C ASP A 489 -23.56 -1.32 -18.14
N VAL A 490 -24.60 -0.66 -18.65
CA VAL A 490 -24.99 0.69 -18.24
C VAL A 490 -25.75 0.72 -16.91
N ASN A 491 -26.24 -0.42 -16.41
CA ASN A 491 -27.03 -0.49 -15.16
C ASN A 491 -26.23 -0.26 -13.88
N PHE A 492 -24.90 -0.14 -13.97
CA PHE A 492 -24.07 0.05 -12.80
C PHE A 492 -24.39 1.37 -12.08
N LYS A 493 -24.91 1.28 -10.84
CA LYS A 493 -25.15 2.43 -9.96
C LYS A 493 -23.97 2.62 -9.01
N LEU A 494 -23.07 3.52 -9.40
CA LEU A 494 -21.91 3.88 -8.57
C LEU A 494 -22.32 4.52 -7.23
N SER A 495 -23.55 5.05 -7.12
CA SER A 495 -24.09 5.66 -5.91
C SER A 495 -24.14 4.73 -4.71
N GLU A 496 -24.47 3.46 -4.92
CA GLU A 496 -24.62 2.50 -3.82
C GLU A 496 -23.25 2.11 -3.27
N LEU A 497 -22.29 1.84 -4.16
CA LEU A 497 -20.88 1.66 -3.82
C LEU A 497 -20.30 2.85 -3.03
N PHE A 498 -20.68 4.09 -3.38
CA PHE A 498 -20.25 5.28 -2.61
C PHE A 498 -20.76 5.25 -1.18
N TYR A 499 -22.06 4.98 -0.98
CA TYR A 499 -22.64 4.95 0.37
C TYR A 499 -22.08 3.81 1.20
N GLU A 500 -21.96 2.60 0.64
CA GLU A 500 -21.40 1.44 1.32
C GLU A 500 -19.99 1.72 1.85
N ASN A 501 -19.11 2.21 0.98
CA ASN A 501 -17.74 2.55 1.37
C ASN A 501 -17.71 3.72 2.36
N LEU A 502 -18.54 4.74 2.18
CA LEU A 502 -18.60 5.87 3.11
C LEU A 502 -18.98 5.40 4.52
N PHE A 503 -20.01 4.57 4.66
CA PHE A 503 -20.44 4.03 5.95
C PHE A 503 -19.40 3.09 6.55
N ALA A 504 -18.76 2.24 5.74
CA ALA A 504 -17.69 1.36 6.19
C ALA A 504 -16.52 2.16 6.80
N GLN A 505 -16.07 3.24 6.13
CA GLN A 505 -14.97 4.06 6.62
C GLN A 505 -15.36 4.87 7.86
N LEU A 506 -16.59 5.38 7.92
CA LEU A 506 -17.12 6.05 9.11
C LEU A 506 -17.22 5.11 10.32
N ALA A 507 -17.46 3.81 10.11
CA ALA A 507 -17.48 2.82 11.19
C ALA A 507 -16.09 2.50 11.76
N ILE A 508 -15.01 2.66 10.97
CA ILE A 508 -13.63 2.43 11.44
C ILE A 508 -13.19 3.51 12.43
N LEU A 509 -13.61 4.76 12.24
CA LEU A 509 -13.24 5.89 13.10
C LEU A 509 -13.57 5.69 14.60
N PRO A 510 -14.82 5.40 15.01
CA PRO A 510 -15.12 5.14 16.41
C PRO A 510 -14.42 3.88 16.92
N GLY A 511 -14.25 2.85 16.07
CA GLY A 511 -13.49 1.66 16.43
C GLY A 511 -12.04 1.95 16.79
N ALA A 512 -11.35 2.79 16.01
CA ALA A 512 -9.98 3.23 16.29
C ALA A 512 -9.88 4.07 17.57
N LEU A 513 -10.85 4.97 17.80
CA LEU A 513 -10.91 5.79 19.02
C LEU A 513 -11.18 4.96 20.28
N ILE A 514 -12.13 4.03 20.22
CA ILE A 514 -12.45 3.11 21.31
C ILE A 514 -11.24 2.22 21.60
N SER A 515 -10.60 1.66 20.56
CA SER A 515 -9.37 0.87 20.70
C SER A 515 -8.24 1.67 21.37
N SER A 516 -8.05 2.93 20.96
CA SER A 516 -7.09 3.85 21.59
C SER A 516 -7.36 4.04 23.10
N PHE A 517 -8.62 4.26 23.46
CA PHE A 517 -9.04 4.44 24.85
C PHE A 517 -8.87 3.16 25.68
N ILE A 518 -9.25 2.02 25.13
CA ILE A 518 -9.09 0.70 25.76
C ILE A 518 -7.61 0.39 25.98
N LEU A 519 -6.75 0.64 24.99
CA LEU A 519 -5.31 0.42 25.12
C LEU A 519 -4.68 1.34 26.17
N ASP A 520 -5.13 2.60 26.29
CA ASP A 520 -4.65 3.52 27.32
C ASP A 520 -5.08 3.07 28.72
N ARG A 521 -6.31 2.58 28.90
CA ARG A 521 -6.81 2.13 30.20
C ARG A 521 -6.29 0.74 30.60
N ILE A 522 -6.44 -0.26 29.74
CA ILE A 522 -6.11 -1.66 30.03
C ILE A 522 -4.60 -1.91 29.87
N GLY A 523 -3.96 -1.34 28.84
CA GLY A 523 -2.53 -1.49 28.62
C GLY A 523 -1.70 -0.90 29.75
N ARG A 524 -2.16 0.20 30.35
CA ARG A 524 -1.55 0.82 31.54
C ARG A 524 -1.69 -0.07 32.79
N ILE A 525 -2.81 -0.76 32.97
CA ILE A 525 -3.01 -1.71 34.09
C ILE A 525 -2.07 -2.91 33.96
N ARG A 526 -1.92 -3.49 32.76
CA ARG A 526 -1.02 -4.65 32.53
C ARG A 526 0.46 -4.29 32.65
N THR A 527 0.86 -3.09 32.23
CA THR A 527 2.25 -2.62 32.37
C THR A 527 2.59 -2.30 33.82
N LEU A 528 1.66 -1.75 34.60
CA LEU A 528 1.82 -1.59 36.06
C LEU A 528 1.81 -2.94 36.79
N GLY A 529 1.00 -3.91 36.36
CA GLY A 529 0.96 -5.26 36.93
C GLY A 529 2.24 -6.08 36.70
N LYS A 530 2.89 -5.93 35.54
CA LYS A 530 4.18 -6.59 35.25
C LYS A 530 5.38 -6.00 35.99
N VAL A 531 5.26 -4.84 36.64
CA VAL A 531 6.31 -4.30 37.51
C VAL A 531 6.30 -4.98 38.90
N LYS A 532 5.30 -5.82 39.22
CA LYS A 532 5.23 -6.53 40.51
C LYS A 532 5.48 -8.04 40.48
N GLU A 533 5.68 -8.67 39.32
CA GLU A 533 5.85 -10.13 39.28
C GLU A 533 7.00 -10.59 38.38
N PHE A 534 8.20 -10.63 38.95
CA PHE A 534 9.15 -11.71 38.70
C PHE A 534 9.85 -12.13 40.01
N PRO A 535 9.15 -12.83 40.92
CA PRO A 535 9.79 -13.71 41.89
C PRO A 535 9.47 -15.16 41.47
N TRP A 536 10.18 -15.67 40.46
CA TRP A 536 10.28 -17.13 40.25
C TRP A 536 11.74 -17.54 40.24
N CYS A 537 12.40 -17.28 41.37
CA CYS A 537 13.43 -18.15 41.93
C CYS A 537 12.78 -18.92 43.09
N LEU A 538 12.28 -20.11 42.83
CA LEU A 538 11.96 -21.16 43.80
C LEU A 538 12.24 -22.48 43.07
N ARG A 539 13.41 -23.09 43.29
CA ARG A 539 13.56 -24.27 44.16
C ARG A 539 12.41 -25.27 43.97
N VAL A 540 12.63 -26.29 43.13
CA VAL A 540 12.84 -27.70 43.50
C VAL A 540 13.77 -28.31 42.47
#